data_AF-A0A2S6BVR0-F1
#
_entry.id   AF-A0A2S6BVR0-F1
#
_cell.length_a   1.000
_cell.length_b   1.000
_cell.length_c   1.000
_cell.angle_alpha   90.00
_cell.angle_beta   90.00
_cell.angle_gamma   90.00
#
_symmetry.space_group_name_H-M   'P 1'
#
loop_
_entity.id
_entity.type
_entity.pdbx_description
1 polymer ?
#
loop_
_entity_poly.entity_id
_entity_poly.type
_entity_poly.pdbx_seq_one_letter_code
_entity_poly.pdbx_strand_id
1 'polypeptide(L)'
;MFRRDGPAALLTLLKYFAALPIEARSKTLKFAFKASHLAYQLDSDKLLAKSLDADYDQANGTTAFVIAIEHLDSREIESSPAPNGTYGNVLNYTGRGEAILWAVGEVQEAIDGVVDIAKNRSLDNVVVSPGFPPANPPNTVPTYRSMGGLGSYYTNALLPTMALISGPWSLVDALSKFSKSQLAGNYTEFRRLRAAGTANTTTINYEDAQSITTPDEVYF
;
A
#
# COMPACT_ATOMS: atom_id res chain seq x y z
N MET A 1 -20.00 -2.40 3.29
CA MET A 1 -19.84 -1.13 2.52
C MET A 1 -18.35 -0.77 2.56
N PHE A 2 -17.67 -0.70 1.42
CA PHE A 2 -16.25 -0.27 1.38
C PHE A 2 -16.16 1.20 1.72
N ARG A 3 -15.59 1.52 2.87
CA ARG A 3 -15.41 2.89 3.32
C ARG A 3 -14.10 3.41 2.76
N ARG A 4 -14.14 4.38 1.84
CA ARG A 4 -12.94 5.04 1.30
C ARG A 4 -12.55 6.18 2.24
N ASP A 5 -11.93 5.86 3.38
CA ASP A 5 -11.67 6.86 4.43
C ASP A 5 -10.36 7.64 4.29
N GLY A 6 -9.63 7.49 3.17
CA GLY A 6 -8.42 8.29 2.89
C GLY A 6 -8.64 9.79 3.11
N PRO A 7 -9.69 10.41 2.52
CA PRO A 7 -10.01 11.81 2.77
C PRO A 7 -10.32 12.13 4.25
N ALA A 8 -11.01 11.25 4.97
CA ALA A 8 -11.32 11.44 6.39
C ALA A 8 -10.05 11.40 7.26
N ALA A 9 -9.11 10.51 6.94
CA ALA A 9 -7.81 10.45 7.59
C ALA A 9 -7.00 11.73 7.32
N LEU A 10 -6.96 12.21 6.07
CA LEU A 10 -6.31 13.47 5.73
C LEU A 10 -6.92 14.66 6.49
N LEU A 11 -8.25 14.75 6.57
CA LEU A 11 -8.92 15.80 7.36
C LEU A 11 -8.59 15.70 8.86
N THR A 12 -8.44 14.49 9.38
CA THR A 12 -8.05 14.28 10.78
C THR A 12 -6.62 14.74 11.04
N LEU A 13 -5.68 14.38 10.15
CA LEU A 13 -4.30 14.87 10.21
C LEU A 13 -4.24 16.40 10.09
N LEU A 14 -4.99 16.99 9.16
CA LEU A 14 -5.07 18.44 9.00
C LEU A 14 -5.55 19.11 10.28
N LYS A 15 -6.62 18.62 10.90
CA LYS A 15 -7.10 19.13 12.20
C LYS A 15 -6.05 19.04 13.29
N TYR A 16 -5.34 17.91 13.38
CA TYR A 16 -4.28 17.70 14.36
C TYR A 16 -3.15 18.72 14.17
N PHE A 17 -2.58 18.83 12.97
CA PHE A 17 -1.49 19.76 12.70
C PHE A 17 -1.90 21.23 12.80
N ALA A 18 -3.15 21.55 12.44
CA ALA A 18 -3.69 22.90 12.59
C ALA A 18 -3.90 23.32 14.06
N ALA A 19 -3.99 22.36 14.99
CA ALA A 19 -4.11 22.62 16.42
C ALA A 19 -2.75 22.79 17.13
N LEU A 20 -1.64 22.40 16.50
CA LEU A 20 -0.30 22.58 17.07
C LEU A 20 0.11 24.05 17.10
N PRO A 21 0.87 24.53 18.10
CA PRO A 21 1.45 25.87 18.09
C PRO A 21 2.32 26.11 16.85
N ILE A 22 2.43 27.36 16.38
CA ILE A 22 3.15 27.68 15.14
C ILE A 22 4.63 27.32 15.24
N GLU A 23 5.22 27.49 16.42
CA GLU A 23 6.61 27.16 16.75
C GLU A 23 6.90 25.65 16.66
N ALA A 24 5.88 24.79 16.77
CA ALA A 24 6.01 23.35 16.61
C ALA A 24 5.96 22.91 15.13
N ARG A 25 5.63 23.82 14.20
CA ARG A 25 5.47 23.53 12.76
C ARG A 25 6.75 23.87 12.00
N SER A 26 7.76 23.00 12.12
CA SER A 26 9.08 23.20 11.49
C SER A 26 9.11 23.01 9.96
N LYS A 27 8.02 22.52 9.37
CA LYS A 27 7.86 22.27 7.93
C LYS A 27 6.47 22.70 7.46
N THR A 28 6.38 23.13 6.20
CA THR A 28 5.09 23.36 5.53
C THR A 28 4.46 22.03 5.15
N LEU A 29 3.24 21.79 5.60
CA LEU A 29 2.44 20.62 5.22
C LEU A 29 1.43 21.02 4.14
N LYS A 30 1.47 20.36 2.99
CA LYS A 30 0.51 20.52 1.90
C LYS A 30 -0.41 19.31 1.85
N PHE A 31 -1.71 19.55 2.02
CA PHE A 31 -2.74 18.52 1.87
C PHE A 31 -3.35 18.61 0.47
N ALA A 32 -3.41 17.50 -0.25
CA ALA A 32 -4.01 17.43 -1.57
C ALA A 32 -5.11 16.36 -1.61
N PHE A 33 -6.32 16.76 -1.98
CA PHE A 33 -7.43 15.86 -2.25
C PHE A 33 -7.52 15.65 -3.75
N LYS A 34 -7.31 14.40 -4.18
CA LYS A 34 -7.15 14.01 -5.57
C LYS A 34 -8.48 13.57 -6.14
N ALA A 35 -8.70 13.88 -7.42
CA ALA A 35 -9.85 13.45 -8.19
C ALA A 35 -9.44 12.48 -9.29
N SER A 36 -10.43 11.72 -9.77
CA SER A 36 -10.30 10.86 -10.96
C SER A 36 -9.28 9.72 -10.83
N HIS A 37 -9.03 9.24 -9.60
CA HIS A 37 -8.27 8.00 -9.37
C HIS A 37 -8.89 6.87 -10.18
N LEU A 38 -8.06 6.13 -10.94
CA LEU A 38 -8.44 5.10 -11.92
C LEU A 38 -9.03 5.60 -13.24
N ALA A 39 -9.15 6.91 -13.47
CA ALA A 39 -9.55 7.46 -14.78
C ALA A 39 -8.37 7.58 -15.76
N TYR A 40 -7.21 7.00 -15.43
CA TYR A 40 -5.95 6.92 -16.18
C TYR A 40 -5.43 8.26 -16.74
N GLN A 41 -6.09 8.79 -17.78
CA GLN A 41 -5.72 10.03 -18.46
C GLN A 41 -6.07 11.27 -17.66
N LEU A 42 -7.13 11.20 -16.85
CA LEU A 42 -7.62 12.32 -16.04
C LEU A 42 -7.18 12.24 -14.59
N ASP A 43 -6.32 11.27 -14.25
CA ASP A 43 -5.87 11.05 -12.89
C ASP A 43 -5.04 12.24 -12.41
N SER A 44 -5.58 12.98 -11.44
CA SER A 44 -4.95 14.18 -10.93
C SER A 44 -3.63 13.87 -10.20
N ASP A 45 -3.39 12.62 -9.78
CA ASP A 45 -2.12 12.13 -9.24
C ASP A 45 -0.94 12.34 -10.16
N LYS A 46 -1.13 12.02 -11.44
CA LYS A 46 -0.12 12.25 -12.46
C LYS A 46 0.22 13.72 -12.64
N LEU A 47 -0.79 14.60 -12.66
CA LEU A 47 -0.58 16.04 -12.86
C LEU A 47 0.15 16.69 -11.69
N LEU A 48 -0.20 16.32 -10.46
CA LEU A 48 0.49 16.82 -9.27
C LEU A 48 1.91 16.28 -9.19
N ALA A 49 2.13 14.99 -9.46
CA ALA A 49 3.48 14.40 -9.45
C ALA A 49 4.41 15.17 -10.38
N LYS A 50 3.97 15.46 -11.62
CA LYS A 50 4.71 16.29 -12.58
C LYS A 50 4.98 17.71 -12.05
N SER A 51 4.01 18.32 -11.39
CA SER A 51 4.19 19.67 -10.82
C SER A 51 5.16 19.69 -9.64
N LEU A 52 5.20 18.64 -8.82
CA LEU A 52 6.09 18.53 -7.68
C LEU A 52 7.52 18.19 -8.11
N ASP A 53 7.66 17.31 -9.11
CA ASP A 53 8.93 17.01 -9.78
C ASP A 53 9.58 18.28 -10.34
N ALA A 54 8.82 19.07 -11.10
CA ALA A 54 9.31 20.35 -11.63
C ALA A 54 9.64 21.41 -10.55
N ASP A 55 9.11 21.29 -9.34
CA ASP A 55 9.48 22.13 -8.18
C ASP A 55 10.74 21.58 -7.48
N TYR A 56 10.87 20.26 -7.38
CA TYR A 56 11.94 19.58 -6.66
C TYR A 56 13.33 19.97 -7.14
N ASP A 57 13.53 20.04 -8.46
CA ASP A 57 14.82 20.36 -9.07
C ASP A 57 15.14 21.86 -9.10
N GLN A 58 14.23 22.74 -8.66
CA GLN A 58 14.52 24.17 -8.62
C GLN A 58 15.49 24.50 -7.49
N ALA A 59 16.34 25.52 -7.71
CA ALA A 59 17.28 25.98 -6.68
C ALA A 59 16.62 26.35 -5.34
N ASN A 60 15.32 26.70 -5.38
CA ASN A 60 14.48 27.00 -4.23
C ASN A 60 13.28 26.02 -4.10
N GLY A 61 13.41 24.82 -4.64
CA GLY A 61 12.39 23.77 -4.55
C GLY A 61 12.02 23.47 -3.10
N THR A 62 10.74 23.21 -2.86
CA THR A 62 10.20 23.08 -1.48
C THR A 62 9.69 21.69 -1.14
N THR A 63 9.54 20.84 -2.15
CA THR A 63 9.08 19.45 -1.97
C THR A 63 10.17 18.61 -1.34
N ALA A 64 9.96 18.15 -0.10
CA ALA A 64 10.92 17.27 0.58
C ALA A 64 10.50 15.80 0.58
N PHE A 65 9.19 15.52 0.64
CA PHE A 65 8.66 14.17 0.76
C PHE A 65 7.16 14.13 0.41
N VAL A 66 6.69 13.03 -0.16
CA VAL A 66 5.28 12.77 -0.46
C VAL A 66 4.77 11.57 0.35
N ILE A 67 3.65 11.75 1.05
CA ILE A 67 2.94 10.66 1.74
C ILE A 67 1.60 10.47 1.02
N ALA A 68 1.50 9.41 0.22
CA ALA A 68 0.26 9.02 -0.42
C ALA A 68 -0.58 8.15 0.52
N ILE A 69 -1.84 8.51 0.73
CA ILE A 69 -2.75 7.74 1.57
C ILE A 69 -3.91 7.28 0.69
N GLU A 70 -4.01 5.97 0.53
CA GLU A 70 -5.03 5.29 -0.24
C GLU A 70 -5.77 4.34 0.70
N HIS A 71 -7.09 4.18 0.53
CA HIS A 71 -7.97 3.28 1.29
C HIS A 71 -7.54 2.98 2.74
N LEU A 72 -8.13 3.64 3.73
CA LEU A 72 -7.90 3.33 5.15
C LEU A 72 -9.17 2.78 5.80
N ASP A 73 -9.00 2.13 6.96
CA ASP A 73 -10.07 1.55 7.80
C ASP A 73 -10.79 0.32 7.20
N SER A 74 -10.18 -0.37 6.23
CA SER A 74 -10.71 -1.65 5.76
C SER A 74 -10.68 -2.69 6.89
N ARG A 75 -11.74 -3.51 6.96
CA ARG A 75 -11.94 -4.53 8.00
C ARG A 75 -11.97 -5.91 7.38
N GLU A 76 -11.30 -6.85 8.05
CA GLU A 76 -11.15 -8.19 7.53
C GLU A 76 -12.51 -8.90 7.53
N ILE A 77 -12.75 -9.62 6.44
CA ILE A 77 -13.96 -10.36 6.11
C ILE A 77 -13.58 -11.83 5.95
N GLU A 78 -14.34 -12.71 6.59
CA GLU A 78 -14.28 -14.14 6.37
C GLU A 78 -15.57 -14.63 5.72
N SER A 79 -15.44 -15.66 4.88
CA SER A 79 -16.57 -16.34 4.26
C SER A 79 -16.88 -17.64 5.01
N SER A 80 -18.14 -17.84 5.39
CA SER A 80 -18.63 -19.08 6.00
C SER A 80 -19.87 -19.60 5.27
N PRO A 81 -20.15 -20.92 5.28
CA PRO A 81 -21.36 -21.46 4.67
C PRO A 81 -22.64 -20.76 5.16
N ALA A 82 -23.59 -20.51 4.25
CA ALA A 82 -24.85 -19.91 4.64
C ALA A 82 -25.64 -20.83 5.59
N PRO A 83 -26.30 -20.27 6.62
CA PRO A 83 -27.06 -21.07 7.57
C PRO A 83 -28.27 -21.76 6.93
N ASN A 84 -28.77 -22.80 7.61
CA ASN A 84 -30.01 -23.52 7.29
C ASN A 84 -30.05 -24.17 5.89
N GLY A 85 -28.89 -24.58 5.35
CA GLY A 85 -28.81 -25.28 4.06
C GLY A 85 -29.09 -24.38 2.86
N THR A 86 -29.09 -23.06 3.05
CA THR A 86 -29.18 -22.09 1.95
C THR A 86 -27.91 -22.18 1.09
N TYR A 87 -28.04 -22.06 -0.22
CA TYR A 87 -26.89 -22.09 -1.12
C TYR A 87 -25.98 -20.88 -0.92
N GLY A 88 -24.66 -21.12 -1.01
CA GLY A 88 -23.63 -20.08 -0.98
C GLY A 88 -23.02 -19.84 0.39
N ASN A 89 -22.24 -18.76 0.48
CA ASN A 89 -21.56 -18.33 1.69
C ASN A 89 -22.10 -16.98 2.15
N VAL A 90 -22.01 -16.74 3.45
CA VAL A 90 -22.20 -15.43 4.08
C VAL A 90 -20.84 -14.82 4.42
N LEU A 91 -20.73 -13.50 4.22
CA LEU A 91 -19.54 -12.72 4.53
C LEU A 91 -19.71 -12.07 5.91
N ASN A 92 -18.76 -12.29 6.80
CA ASN A 92 -18.78 -11.77 8.16
C ASN A 92 -17.50 -11.00 8.47
N TYR A 93 -17.62 -9.85 9.11
CA TYR A 93 -16.46 -9.14 9.64
C TYR A 93 -15.89 -9.89 10.85
N THR A 94 -14.57 -10.05 10.90
CA THR A 94 -13.89 -10.74 12.01
C THR A 94 -13.67 -9.83 13.23
N GLY A 95 -13.79 -8.51 13.04
CA GLY A 95 -13.41 -7.48 14.01
C GLY A 95 -11.95 -7.03 13.90
N ARG A 96 -11.11 -7.72 13.12
CA ARG A 96 -9.72 -7.33 12.87
C ARG A 96 -9.62 -6.26 11.77
N GLY A 97 -8.58 -5.44 11.82
CA GLY A 97 -8.21 -4.57 10.70
C GLY A 97 -7.68 -5.40 9.53
N GLU A 98 -7.97 -4.98 8.30
CA GLU A 98 -7.32 -5.54 7.11
C GLU A 98 -5.81 -5.30 7.14
N ALA A 99 -5.08 -6.08 6.34
CA ALA A 99 -3.68 -5.79 6.12
C ALA A 99 -3.50 -4.37 5.54
N ILE A 100 -2.52 -3.64 6.07
CA ILE A 100 -2.05 -2.38 5.51
C ILE A 100 -0.72 -2.65 4.84
N LEU A 101 -0.63 -2.34 3.55
CA LEU A 101 0.65 -2.18 2.89
C LEU A 101 1.15 -0.76 3.14
N TRP A 102 2.33 -0.65 3.73
CA TRP A 102 3.06 0.60 3.86
C TRP A 102 4.32 0.53 2.99
N ALA A 103 4.16 0.96 1.74
CA ALA A 103 5.26 1.00 0.78
C ALA A 103 6.11 2.25 1.02
N VAL A 104 7.42 2.10 1.08
CA VAL A 104 8.36 3.21 1.27
C VAL A 104 9.39 3.15 0.16
N GLY A 105 9.57 4.26 -0.57
CA GLY A 105 10.61 4.37 -1.60
C GLY A 105 12.03 4.21 -1.04
N GLU A 106 13.02 4.30 -1.91
CA GLU A 106 14.44 4.08 -1.60
C GLU A 106 15.06 5.23 -0.77
N VAL A 107 14.52 5.44 0.45
CA VAL A 107 14.91 6.47 1.42
C VAL A 107 15.13 5.79 2.76
N GLN A 108 16.38 5.46 3.09
CA GLN A 108 16.71 4.58 4.22
C GLN A 108 16.19 5.13 5.55
N GLU A 109 16.31 6.43 5.80
CA GLU A 109 15.83 7.08 7.03
C GLU A 109 14.31 6.98 7.18
N ALA A 110 13.58 7.04 6.06
CA ALA A 110 12.13 6.87 6.07
C ALA A 110 11.75 5.40 6.32
N ILE A 111 12.48 4.45 5.73
CA ILE A 111 12.28 3.01 5.96
C ILE A 111 12.46 2.69 7.44
N ASP A 112 13.58 3.11 8.03
CA ASP A 112 13.91 2.86 9.44
C ASP A 112 12.85 3.49 10.36
N GLY A 113 12.47 4.75 10.08
CA GLY A 113 11.43 5.45 10.85
C GLY A 113 10.07 4.75 10.80
N VAL A 114 9.65 4.26 9.64
CA VAL A 114 8.38 3.53 9.48
C VAL A 114 8.42 2.18 10.22
N VAL A 115 9.51 1.43 10.11
CA VAL A 115 9.69 0.16 10.83
C VAL A 115 9.65 0.38 12.35
N ASP A 116 10.33 1.42 12.84
CA ASP A 116 10.34 1.77 14.26
C ASP A 116 8.95 2.19 14.74
N ILE A 117 8.22 3.01 13.98
CA ILE A 117 6.85 3.40 14.32
C ILE A 117 5.94 2.18 14.36
N ALA A 118 5.99 1.31 13.34
CA ALA A 118 5.15 0.12 13.27
C ALA A 118 5.36 -0.79 14.50
N LYS A 119 6.62 -1.00 14.90
CA LYS A 119 6.97 -1.78 16.10
C LYS A 119 6.53 -1.09 17.39
N ASN A 120 6.94 0.17 17.58
CA ASN A 120 6.75 0.90 18.83
C ASN A 120 5.30 1.27 19.11
N ARG A 121 4.48 1.45 18.07
CA ARG A 121 3.03 1.67 18.19
C ARG A 121 2.23 0.38 18.16
N SER A 122 2.89 -0.77 17.99
CA SER A 122 2.25 -2.09 17.86
C SER A 122 1.12 -2.05 16.84
N LEU A 123 1.41 -1.51 15.64
CA LEU A 123 0.41 -1.43 14.59
C LEU A 123 0.08 -2.84 14.09
N ASP A 124 -1.19 -3.22 14.19
CA ASP A 124 -1.66 -4.52 13.73
C ASP A 124 -1.69 -4.62 12.21
N ASN A 125 -1.35 -5.81 11.69
CA ASN A 125 -1.49 -6.18 10.28
C ASN A 125 -0.80 -5.25 9.27
N VAL A 126 0.32 -4.60 9.65
CA VAL A 126 1.11 -3.77 8.72
C VAL A 126 2.21 -4.59 8.05
N VAL A 127 2.33 -4.46 6.73
CA VAL A 127 3.45 -4.93 5.93
C VAL A 127 4.22 -3.71 5.42
N VAL A 128 5.47 -3.56 5.85
CA VAL A 128 6.38 -2.55 5.31
C VAL A 128 7.18 -3.16 4.16
N SER A 129 7.19 -2.52 3.00
CA SER A 129 7.91 -3.00 1.82
C SER A 129 8.50 -1.84 1.01
N PRO A 130 9.51 -2.09 0.15
CA PRO A 130 10.04 -1.07 -0.75
C PRO A 130 9.10 -0.72 -1.93
N GLY A 131 7.95 -1.41 -2.05
CA GLY A 131 7.00 -1.29 -3.15
C GLY A 131 6.08 -2.51 -3.24
N PHE A 132 5.21 -2.54 -4.25
CA PHE A 132 4.35 -3.69 -4.56
C PHE A 132 4.98 -4.56 -5.67
N PRO A 133 5.14 -5.88 -5.48
CA PRO A 133 5.65 -6.79 -6.53
C PRO A 133 4.67 -6.90 -7.71
N PRO A 134 5.08 -7.40 -8.90
CA PRO A 134 6.35 -8.07 -9.19
C PRO A 134 7.23 -7.40 -10.28
N ALA A 135 6.85 -6.25 -10.83
CA ALA A 135 7.55 -5.65 -11.95
C ALA A 135 8.70 -4.73 -11.50
N ASN A 136 9.84 -5.34 -11.15
CA ASN A 136 11.13 -4.63 -11.02
C ASN A 136 12.03 -5.00 -12.21
N PRO A 137 11.76 -4.47 -13.41
CA PRO A 137 12.62 -4.73 -14.55
C PRO A 137 14.07 -4.32 -14.23
N PRO A 138 15.06 -5.15 -14.60
CA PRO A 138 16.46 -4.83 -14.36
C PRO A 138 16.80 -3.50 -15.04
N ASN A 139 17.69 -2.72 -14.42
CA ASN A 139 18.16 -1.42 -14.91
C ASN A 139 17.08 -0.33 -14.97
N THR A 140 16.14 -0.32 -14.02
CA THR A 140 15.20 0.79 -13.87
C THR A 140 15.43 1.57 -12.59
N VAL A 141 15.13 2.87 -12.65
CA VAL A 141 15.20 3.80 -11.52
C VAL A 141 13.83 4.48 -11.40
N PRO A 142 13.15 4.41 -10.24
CA PRO A 142 13.56 3.69 -9.02
C PRO A 142 13.46 2.17 -9.20
N THR A 143 14.14 1.39 -8.35
CA THR A 143 14.10 -0.09 -8.42
C THR A 143 12.66 -0.62 -8.29
N TYR A 144 11.85 0.05 -7.46
CA TYR A 144 10.45 -0.30 -7.20
C TYR A 144 9.52 0.79 -7.73
N ARG A 145 8.90 0.50 -8.88
CA ARG A 145 8.06 1.47 -9.60
C ARG A 145 6.60 1.48 -9.17
N SER A 146 6.13 0.45 -8.46
CA SER A 146 4.77 0.37 -7.96
C SER A 146 4.74 0.51 -6.45
N MET A 147 3.83 1.35 -5.96
CA MET A 147 3.53 1.50 -4.53
C MET A 147 2.15 0.91 -4.16
N GLY A 148 1.57 0.09 -5.06
CA GLY A 148 0.23 -0.48 -4.88
C GLY A 148 -0.93 0.44 -5.24
N GLY A 149 -0.65 1.68 -5.66
CA GLY A 149 -1.65 2.65 -6.11
C GLY A 149 -1.12 4.09 -6.16
N LEU A 150 -1.75 5.05 -5.47
CA LEU A 150 -1.53 6.51 -5.57
C LEU A 150 -0.07 6.95 -5.46
N GLY A 151 0.73 6.29 -4.61
CA GLY A 151 2.16 6.58 -4.45
C GLY A 151 3.00 6.34 -5.70
N SER A 152 2.49 5.56 -6.66
CA SER A 152 3.26 5.14 -7.83
C SER A 152 3.62 6.31 -8.74
N TYR A 153 2.72 7.29 -8.93
CA TYR A 153 3.04 8.44 -9.79
C TYR A 153 4.20 9.28 -9.24
N TYR A 154 4.28 9.44 -7.92
CA TYR A 154 5.32 10.25 -7.27
C TYR A 154 6.66 9.53 -7.24
N THR A 155 6.69 8.23 -6.92
CA THR A 155 7.95 7.45 -6.95
C THR A 155 8.53 7.36 -8.36
N ASN A 156 7.69 7.24 -9.40
CA ASN A 156 8.15 7.24 -10.80
C ASN A 156 8.64 8.61 -11.28
N ALA A 157 8.25 9.69 -10.58
CA ALA A 157 8.78 11.03 -10.78
C ALA A 157 10.02 11.28 -9.89
N LEU A 158 10.59 10.23 -9.27
CA LEU A 158 11.78 10.30 -8.41
C LEU A 158 11.64 11.22 -7.20
N LEU A 159 10.40 11.50 -6.78
CA LEU A 159 10.13 12.20 -5.54
C LEU A 159 10.26 11.21 -4.36
N PRO A 160 10.96 11.57 -3.27
CA PRO A 160 10.92 10.80 -2.02
C PRO A 160 9.48 10.55 -1.59
N THR A 161 9.06 9.28 -1.59
CA THR A 161 7.63 8.92 -1.46
C THR A 161 7.45 7.73 -0.53
N MET A 162 6.40 7.77 0.29
CA MET A 162 5.80 6.58 0.88
C MET A 162 4.31 6.53 0.57
N ALA A 163 3.73 5.34 0.58
CA ALA A 163 2.32 5.11 0.36
C ALA A 163 1.75 4.15 1.40
N LEU A 164 0.54 4.44 1.87
CA LEU A 164 -0.22 3.53 2.73
C LEU A 164 -1.49 3.14 1.98
N ILE A 165 -1.76 1.83 1.91
CA ILE A 165 -2.98 1.29 1.33
C ILE A 165 -3.51 0.11 2.14
N SER A 166 -4.80 0.14 2.43
CA SER A 166 -5.56 -0.99 2.96
C SER A 166 -6.75 -1.29 2.05
N GLY A 167 -6.62 -2.34 1.25
CA GLY A 167 -7.70 -2.87 0.43
C GLY A 167 -8.54 -3.89 1.20
N PRO A 168 -9.67 -4.31 0.63
CA PRO A 168 -10.43 -5.44 1.14
C PRO A 168 -9.81 -6.75 0.68
N TRP A 169 -8.55 -6.97 1.07
CA TRP A 169 -7.75 -8.11 0.60
C TRP A 169 -8.44 -9.43 0.94
N SER A 170 -8.96 -9.53 2.17
CA SER A 170 -9.67 -10.72 2.63
C SER A 170 -11.01 -10.93 1.91
N LEU A 171 -11.63 -9.89 1.33
CA LEU A 171 -12.82 -10.09 0.49
C LEU A 171 -12.46 -10.91 -0.75
N VAL A 172 -11.34 -10.60 -1.41
CA VAL A 172 -10.91 -11.31 -2.62
C VAL A 172 -10.71 -12.79 -2.30
N ASP A 173 -10.07 -13.08 -1.16
CA ASP A 173 -9.92 -14.45 -0.67
C ASP A 173 -11.28 -15.08 -0.31
N ALA A 174 -12.17 -14.36 0.37
CA ALA A 174 -13.47 -14.84 0.80
C ALA A 174 -14.42 -15.14 -0.37
N LEU A 175 -14.29 -14.42 -1.49
CA LEU A 175 -15.03 -14.67 -2.73
C LEU A 175 -14.35 -15.66 -3.66
N SER A 176 -13.13 -16.08 -3.34
CA SER A 176 -12.40 -17.03 -4.16
C SER A 176 -13.09 -18.40 -4.16
N LYS A 177 -13.16 -19.01 -5.34
CA LYS A 177 -13.60 -20.41 -5.49
C LYS A 177 -12.58 -21.41 -4.94
N PHE A 178 -11.38 -20.95 -4.61
CA PHE A 178 -10.28 -21.76 -4.11
C PHE A 178 -10.24 -21.69 -2.58
N SER A 179 -9.98 -22.82 -1.93
CA SER A 179 -9.80 -22.87 -0.48
C SER A 179 -8.58 -22.05 -0.04
N LYS A 180 -8.53 -21.66 1.23
CA LYS A 180 -7.36 -21.00 1.82
C LYS A 180 -6.06 -21.79 1.62
N SER A 181 -6.11 -23.13 1.66
CA SER A 181 -4.92 -23.96 1.41
C SER A 181 -4.50 -23.97 -0.06
N GLN A 182 -5.48 -23.92 -0.98
CA GLN A 182 -5.21 -23.80 -2.42
C GLN A 182 -4.63 -22.43 -2.78
N LEU A 183 -5.14 -21.35 -2.19
CA LEU A 183 -4.63 -20.00 -2.38
C LEU A 183 -3.27 -19.79 -1.70
N ALA A 184 -3.08 -20.37 -0.52
CA ALA A 184 -1.81 -20.24 0.20
C ALA A 184 -0.66 -20.85 -0.60
N GLY A 185 -0.86 -21.97 -1.30
CA GLY A 185 0.19 -22.62 -2.07
C GLY A 185 1.50 -22.74 -1.25
N ASN A 186 2.60 -22.24 -1.82
CA ASN A 186 3.93 -22.22 -1.18
C ASN A 186 4.02 -21.30 0.06
N TYR A 187 3.09 -20.37 0.30
CA TYR A 187 3.12 -19.48 1.47
C TYR A 187 2.97 -20.21 2.80
N THR A 188 2.35 -21.39 2.82
CA THR A 188 2.29 -22.23 4.03
C THR A 188 3.70 -22.65 4.45
N GLU A 189 4.52 -23.05 3.48
CA GLU A 189 5.92 -23.42 3.70
C GLU A 189 6.79 -22.21 4.02
N PHE A 190 6.59 -21.07 3.34
CA PHE A 190 7.30 -19.82 3.66
C PHE A 190 7.03 -19.36 5.11
N ARG A 191 5.79 -19.47 5.59
CA ARG A 191 5.46 -19.17 6.99
C ARG A 191 6.13 -20.14 7.97
N ARG A 192 6.21 -21.43 7.64
CA ARG A 192 6.94 -22.44 8.43
C ARG A 192 8.43 -22.12 8.51
N LEU A 193 9.07 -21.83 7.38
CA LEU A 193 10.47 -21.45 7.28
C LEU A 193 10.77 -20.14 8.04
N ARG A 194 9.87 -19.15 7.96
CA ARG A 194 9.99 -17.90 8.74
C ARG A 194 9.88 -18.17 10.25
N ALA A 195 8.91 -18.98 10.69
CA ALA A 195 8.77 -19.36 12.09
C ALA A 195 10.00 -20.15 12.61
N ALA A 196 10.67 -20.90 11.74
CA ALA A 196 11.94 -21.57 12.02
C ALA A 196 13.18 -20.65 11.95
N GLY A 197 13.00 -19.34 11.70
CA GLY A 197 14.09 -18.37 11.58
C GLY A 197 14.92 -18.51 10.30
N THR A 198 14.47 -19.31 9.34
CA THR A 198 15.24 -19.68 8.14
C THR A 198 14.91 -18.80 6.93
N ALA A 199 13.71 -18.20 6.89
CA ALA A 199 13.32 -17.27 5.82
C ALA A 199 13.34 -15.82 6.33
N ASN A 200 14.13 -14.97 5.67
CA ASN A 200 14.04 -13.51 5.76
C ASN A 200 13.41 -12.94 4.47
N THR A 201 12.98 -11.67 4.49
CA THR A 201 12.32 -10.99 3.34
C THR A 201 13.18 -10.95 2.07
N THR A 202 14.46 -11.29 2.17
CA THR A 202 15.45 -11.38 1.08
C THR A 202 15.70 -12.81 0.56
N THR A 203 15.14 -13.86 1.17
CA THR A 203 15.32 -15.27 0.71
C THR A 203 14.17 -15.81 -0.14
N ILE A 204 13.12 -15.02 -0.34
CA ILE A 204 11.98 -15.41 -1.17
C ILE A 204 12.41 -15.29 -2.63
N ASN A 205 12.48 -16.41 -3.36
CA ASN A 205 12.70 -16.37 -4.80
C ASN A 205 11.48 -15.71 -5.46
N TYR A 206 11.65 -14.48 -5.93
CA TYR A 206 10.60 -13.71 -6.58
C TYR A 206 10.33 -14.17 -8.02
N GLU A 207 11.08 -15.13 -8.57
CA GLU A 207 10.81 -15.70 -9.90
C GLU A 207 9.42 -16.36 -9.97
N ASP A 208 8.94 -16.97 -8.88
CA ASP A 208 7.59 -17.56 -8.82
C ASP A 208 6.47 -16.52 -8.60
N ALA A 209 6.82 -15.30 -8.15
CA ALA A 209 5.85 -14.20 -7.99
C ALA A 209 5.71 -13.37 -9.28
N GLN A 210 6.54 -13.61 -10.29
CA GLN A 210 6.51 -12.90 -11.58
C GLN A 210 5.49 -13.48 -12.57
N SER A 211 4.90 -14.64 -12.30
CA SER A 211 3.95 -15.31 -13.19
C SER A 211 2.48 -14.97 -12.89
N ILE A 212 2.12 -13.69 -12.97
CA ILE A 212 0.72 -13.29 -13.24
C ILE A 212 0.62 -12.52 -14.58
N THR A 213 1.74 -12.12 -15.18
CA THR A 213 1.75 -11.55 -16.53
C THR A 213 2.85 -12.22 -17.35
N THR A 214 2.51 -13.32 -18.02
CA THR A 214 3.28 -13.72 -19.20
C THR A 214 3.07 -12.68 -20.31
N PRO A 215 4.07 -12.38 -21.15
CA PRO A 215 3.96 -11.34 -22.18
C PRO A 215 2.88 -11.58 -23.25
N ASP A 216 2.35 -12.80 -23.36
CA ASP A 216 1.55 -13.24 -24.51
C ASP A 216 0.11 -13.64 -24.17
N GLU A 217 -0.36 -13.44 -22.94
CA GLU A 217 -1.76 -13.73 -22.58
C GLU A 217 -2.60 -12.44 -22.47
N VAL A 218 -3.44 -12.23 -23.48
CA VAL A 218 -4.55 -11.27 -23.42
C VAL A 218 -5.65 -11.87 -22.55
N TYR A 219 -5.91 -11.28 -21.40
CA TYR A 219 -7.07 -11.60 -20.57
C TYR A 219 -8.23 -10.65 -20.92
N PHE A 220 -9.38 -11.21 -21.28
CA PHE A 220 -10.65 -10.49 -21.55
C PHE A 220 -11.31 -9.99 -20.26
#